data_AF-A0A954RKK6-F1
#
_entry.id   AF-A0A954RKK6-F1
#
_cell.length_a   1.000
_cell.length_b   1.000
_cell.length_c   1.000
_cell.angle_alpha   90.00
_cell.angle_beta   90.00
_cell.angle_gamma   90.00
#
_symmetry.space_group_name_H-M   'P 1'
#
loop_
_entity.id
_entity.type
_entity.pdbx_description
1 polymer ?
#
loop_
_entity_poly.entity_id
_entity_poly.type
_entity_poly.pdbx_seq_one_letter_code
_entity_poly.pdbx_strand_id
1 'polypeptide(L)'
;MAKADDEVEQLFRAVRHGSNRERMAAVESLARRKIQPQWWPMLRELIRAKQYGLAVPRFALVAAGKMKNPPPEALDEVIAAAKPGYQGMIPQYFAEAVVAAIAISPNDPRLPDVLAHGLTIDNYQLQKAAAEGLMKIDSPAAREILATIRQHLPREYTEQLVVRLLERVDRHLASAS
;
A
#
# COMPACT_ATOMS: atom_id res chain seq x y z
N MET A 1 15.87 -21.87 12.39
CA MET A 1 14.93 -21.56 11.30
C MET A 1 13.58 -22.23 11.52
N ALA A 2 13.51 -23.55 11.73
CA ALA A 2 12.24 -24.29 11.98
C ALA A 2 11.24 -23.60 12.91
N LYS A 3 11.65 -23.18 14.12
CA LYS A 3 10.75 -22.52 15.09
C LYS A 3 10.08 -21.23 14.57
N ALA A 4 10.76 -20.46 13.72
CA ALA A 4 10.21 -19.22 13.17
C ALA A 4 9.22 -19.50 12.03
N ASP A 5 9.47 -20.56 11.27
CA ASP A 5 8.57 -21.00 10.20
C ASP A 5 7.29 -21.62 10.80
N ASP A 6 7.43 -22.46 11.84
CA ASP A 6 6.29 -23.03 12.59
C ASP A 6 5.38 -21.93 13.17
N GLU A 7 5.99 -20.86 13.71
CA GLU A 7 5.24 -19.73 14.25
C GLU A 7 4.45 -18.98 13.15
N VAL A 8 5.07 -18.73 11.99
CA VAL A 8 4.40 -18.07 10.87
C VAL A 8 3.25 -18.93 10.34
N GLU A 9 3.44 -20.25 10.24
CA GLU A 9 2.40 -21.18 9.83
C GLU A 9 1.22 -21.22 10.82
N GLN A 10 1.50 -21.20 12.12
CA GLN A 10 0.46 -21.09 13.15
C GLN A 10 -0.33 -19.79 13.03
N LEU A 11 0.33 -18.67 12.72
CA LEU A 11 -0.37 -17.41 12.48
C LEU A 11 -1.28 -17.48 11.26
N PHE A 12 -0.83 -18.07 10.14
CA PHE A 12 -1.70 -18.28 8.98
C PHE A 12 -2.91 -19.17 9.30
N ARG A 13 -2.69 -20.24 10.07
CA ARG A 13 -3.78 -21.12 10.54
C ARG A 13 -4.78 -20.35 11.41
N ALA A 14 -4.29 -19.52 12.33
CA ALA A 14 -5.14 -18.68 13.19
C ALA A 14 -5.93 -17.65 12.39
N VAL A 15 -5.37 -17.09 11.30
CA VAL A 15 -6.12 -16.20 10.42
C VAL A 15 -7.28 -16.93 9.73
N ARG A 16 -7.06 -18.15 9.22
CA ARG A 16 -8.07 -18.91 8.48
C ARG A 16 -9.16 -19.52 9.35
N HIS A 17 -8.79 -20.07 10.51
CA HIS A 17 -9.66 -20.91 11.32
C HIS A 17 -9.97 -20.36 12.72
N GLY A 18 -9.28 -19.30 13.14
CA GLY A 18 -9.51 -18.68 14.44
C GLY A 18 -10.81 -17.89 14.49
N SER A 19 -11.23 -17.56 15.72
CA SER A 19 -12.24 -16.55 16.00
C SER A 19 -11.85 -15.19 15.42
N ASN A 20 -12.78 -14.25 15.30
CA ASN A 20 -12.47 -12.91 14.80
C ASN A 20 -11.35 -12.24 15.63
N ARG A 21 -11.35 -12.43 16.96
CA ARG A 21 -10.31 -11.89 17.84
C ARG A 21 -8.94 -12.49 17.54
N GLU A 22 -8.85 -13.82 17.42
CA GLU A 22 -7.60 -14.52 17.12
C GLU A 22 -7.10 -14.18 15.72
N ARG A 23 -8.01 -14.10 14.73
CA ARG A 23 -7.69 -13.69 13.37
C ARG A 23 -7.05 -12.32 13.31
N MET A 24 -7.62 -11.36 14.03
CA MET A 24 -7.10 -9.98 14.10
C MET A 24 -5.72 -9.94 14.76
N ALA A 25 -5.55 -10.60 15.91
CA ALA A 25 -4.26 -10.70 16.58
C ALA A 25 -3.20 -11.38 15.70
N ALA A 26 -3.60 -12.44 14.98
CA ALA A 26 -2.71 -13.19 14.10
C ALA A 26 -2.27 -12.36 12.88
N VAL A 27 -3.18 -11.67 12.21
CA VAL A 27 -2.83 -10.88 11.01
C VAL A 27 -2.00 -9.64 11.36
N GLU A 28 -2.27 -9.00 12.50
CA GLU A 28 -1.42 -7.93 13.03
C GLU A 28 0.00 -8.44 13.36
N SER A 29 0.07 -9.65 13.93
CA SER A 29 1.35 -10.29 14.22
C SER A 29 2.11 -10.61 12.94
N LEU A 30 1.45 -11.16 11.91
CA LEU A 30 2.05 -11.40 10.58
C LEU A 30 2.64 -10.12 10.00
N ALA A 31 1.92 -9.00 10.07
CA ALA A 31 2.41 -7.71 9.56
C ALA A 31 3.67 -7.19 10.26
N ARG A 32 4.03 -7.72 11.45
CA ARG A 32 5.26 -7.37 12.19
C ARG A 32 6.42 -8.33 11.92
N ARG A 33 6.18 -9.45 11.24
CA ARG A 33 7.19 -10.49 10.98
C ARG A 33 7.97 -10.23 9.71
N LYS A 34 9.16 -10.82 9.63
CA LYS A 34 9.90 -10.96 8.38
C LYS A 34 9.29 -12.12 7.61
N ILE A 35 8.52 -11.81 6.58
CA ILE A 35 7.90 -12.83 5.74
C ILE A 35 8.90 -13.26 4.66
N GLN A 36 9.06 -14.57 4.51
CA GLN A 36 9.92 -15.19 3.52
C GLN A 36 9.13 -15.53 2.25
N PRO A 37 9.77 -15.67 1.08
CA PRO A 37 9.09 -15.94 -0.19
C PRO A 37 8.20 -17.18 -0.20
N GLN A 38 8.56 -18.24 0.52
CA GLN A 38 7.75 -19.47 0.57
C GLN A 38 6.34 -19.25 1.15
N TRP A 39 6.15 -18.17 1.90
CA TRP A 39 4.85 -17.82 2.50
C TRP A 39 3.95 -16.99 1.59
N TRP A 40 4.44 -16.65 0.39
CA TRP A 40 3.68 -15.88 -0.58
C TRP A 40 2.31 -16.47 -0.95
N PRO A 41 2.16 -17.78 -1.23
CA PRO A 41 0.86 -18.32 -1.63
C PRO A 41 -0.23 -18.04 -0.59
N MET A 42 0.08 -18.19 0.70
CA MET A 42 -0.86 -17.89 1.78
C MET A 42 -1.10 -16.40 1.93
N LEU A 43 -0.05 -15.58 1.78
CA LEU A 43 -0.19 -14.13 1.88
C LEU A 43 -1.06 -13.56 0.75
N ARG A 44 -0.89 -14.07 -0.48
CA ARG A 44 -1.71 -13.74 -1.64
C ARG A 44 -3.18 -14.07 -1.41
N GLU A 45 -3.48 -15.21 -0.80
CA GLU A 45 -4.86 -15.53 -0.43
C GLU A 45 -5.43 -14.51 0.56
N LEU A 46 -4.66 -14.09 1.57
CA LEU A 46 -5.11 -13.10 2.55
C LEU A 46 -5.35 -11.71 1.93
N ILE A 47 -4.52 -11.30 0.97
CA ILE A 47 -4.73 -10.06 0.20
C ILE A 47 -6.09 -10.10 -0.54
N ARG A 48 -6.49 -11.27 -1.02
CA ARG A 48 -7.75 -11.47 -1.76
C ARG A 48 -8.95 -11.79 -0.86
N ALA A 49 -8.73 -12.03 0.43
CA ALA A 49 -9.74 -12.56 1.35
C ALA A 49 -10.71 -11.49 1.86
N LYS A 50 -11.56 -10.98 0.95
CA LYS A 50 -12.58 -9.97 1.23
C LYS A 50 -13.62 -10.42 2.26
N GLN A 51 -13.83 -11.73 2.40
CA GLN A 51 -14.74 -12.30 3.39
C GLN A 51 -14.35 -11.99 4.85
N TYR A 52 -13.10 -11.59 5.09
CA TYR A 52 -12.62 -11.20 6.42
C TYR A 52 -12.68 -9.69 6.70
N GLY A 53 -13.39 -8.94 5.86
CA GLY A 53 -13.47 -7.49 5.95
C GLY A 53 -12.14 -6.81 5.61
N LEU A 54 -11.92 -5.62 6.16
CA LEU A 54 -10.83 -4.75 5.73
C LEU A 54 -9.48 -5.07 6.34
N ALA A 55 -9.47 -5.53 7.58
CA ALA A 55 -8.24 -5.68 8.33
C ALA A 55 -7.31 -6.72 7.73
N VAL A 56 -7.84 -7.88 7.32
CA VAL A 56 -6.98 -8.98 6.86
C VAL A 56 -6.24 -8.62 5.56
N PRO A 57 -6.90 -8.16 4.48
CA PRO A 57 -6.20 -7.71 3.28
C PRO A 57 -5.21 -6.58 3.55
N ARG A 58 -5.61 -5.60 4.40
CA ARG A 58 -4.76 -4.47 4.79
C ARG A 58 -3.43 -4.93 5.40
N PHE A 59 -3.49 -5.78 6.43
CA PHE A 59 -2.28 -6.27 7.10
C PHE A 59 -1.48 -7.26 6.24
N ALA A 60 -2.15 -8.01 5.35
CA ALA A 60 -1.48 -8.86 4.38
C ALA A 60 -0.65 -8.05 3.37
N LEU A 61 -1.15 -6.91 2.89
CA LEU A 61 -0.38 -5.99 2.04
C LEU A 61 0.84 -5.42 2.77
N VAL A 62 0.69 -5.03 4.04
CA VAL A 62 1.83 -4.57 4.87
C VAL A 62 2.90 -5.66 5.01
N ALA A 63 2.48 -6.90 5.23
CA ALA A 63 3.39 -8.05 5.26
C ALA A 63 4.07 -8.31 3.92
N ALA A 64 3.36 -8.14 2.79
CA ALA A 64 3.91 -8.33 1.45
C ALA A 64 5.02 -7.31 1.15
N GLY A 65 4.82 -6.04 1.51
CA GLY A 65 5.84 -5.00 1.38
C GLY A 65 7.10 -5.21 2.24
N LYS A 66 7.07 -6.12 3.22
CA LYS A 66 8.22 -6.48 4.07
C LYS A 66 8.93 -7.75 3.62
N MET A 67 8.41 -8.43 2.59
CA MET A 67 8.98 -9.67 2.08
C MET A 67 10.33 -9.39 1.42
N LYS A 68 11.35 -10.17 1.78
CA LYS A 68 12.63 -10.14 1.07
C LYS A 68 12.54 -11.04 -0.16
N ASN A 69 12.99 -10.55 -1.31
CA ASN A 69 12.97 -11.28 -2.58
C ASN A 69 11.58 -11.84 -2.92
N PRO A 70 10.54 -10.97 -2.96
CA PRO A 70 9.19 -11.41 -3.28
C PRO A 70 9.14 -12.07 -4.67
N PRO A 71 8.23 -13.02 -4.90
CA PRO A 71 8.10 -13.64 -6.21
C PRO A 71 7.58 -12.62 -7.25
N PRO A 72 7.84 -12.83 -8.55
CA PRO A 72 7.54 -11.84 -9.60
C PRO A 72 6.09 -11.36 -9.63
N GLU A 73 5.13 -12.25 -9.38
CA GLU A 73 3.71 -11.94 -9.37
C GLU A 73 3.26 -11.09 -8.16
N ALA A 74 4.11 -10.91 -7.15
CA ALA A 74 3.74 -10.18 -5.94
C ALA A 74 3.41 -8.72 -6.21
N LEU A 75 4.17 -8.09 -7.11
CA LEU A 75 3.93 -6.71 -7.48
C LEU A 75 2.59 -6.53 -8.19
N ASP A 76 2.24 -7.46 -9.08
CA ASP A 76 0.98 -7.41 -9.83
C ASP A 76 -0.23 -7.54 -8.90
N GLU A 77 -0.18 -8.44 -7.92
CA GLU A 77 -1.23 -8.60 -6.92
C GLU A 77 -1.39 -7.36 -6.03
N VAL A 78 -0.28 -6.76 -5.62
CA VAL A 78 -0.29 -5.57 -4.78
C VAL A 78 -0.79 -4.35 -5.56
N ILE A 79 -0.36 -4.17 -6.82
CA ILE A 79 -0.89 -3.11 -7.71
C ILE A 79 -2.39 -3.32 -7.96
N ALA A 80 -2.83 -4.56 -8.17
CA ALA A 80 -4.24 -4.86 -8.33
C ALA A 80 -5.06 -4.49 -7.08
N ALA A 81 -4.50 -4.65 -5.88
CA ALA A 81 -5.13 -4.25 -4.62
C ALA A 81 -5.21 -2.72 -4.43
N ALA A 82 -4.31 -1.95 -5.07
CA ALA A 82 -4.35 -0.48 -5.06
C ALA A 82 -5.47 0.06 -5.97
N LYS A 83 -5.89 -0.69 -6.98
CA LYS A 83 -6.93 -0.25 -7.93
C LYS A 83 -8.33 -0.37 -7.30
N PRO A 84 -9.27 0.53 -7.61
CA PRO A 84 -10.63 0.44 -7.12
C PRO A 84 -11.26 -0.87 -7.58
N GLY A 85 -11.77 -1.63 -6.63
CA GLY A 85 -12.45 -2.89 -6.91
C GLY A 85 -13.80 -2.73 -7.58
N TYR A 86 -14.52 -1.61 -7.39
CA TYR A 86 -15.91 -1.44 -7.88
C TYR A 86 -16.37 0.03 -7.96
N GLN A 87 -17.42 0.26 -8.76
CA GLN A 87 -18.20 1.49 -8.90
C GLN A 87 -18.48 2.18 -7.56
N GLY A 88 -17.98 3.40 -7.40
CA GLY A 88 -18.38 4.32 -6.31
C GLY A 88 -17.68 4.13 -4.95
N MET A 89 -16.69 3.24 -4.82
CA MET A 89 -16.04 2.97 -3.53
C MET A 89 -14.60 3.49 -3.46
N ILE A 90 -14.29 4.22 -2.39
CA ILE A 90 -12.92 4.61 -1.99
C ILE A 90 -12.07 3.34 -1.87
N PRO A 91 -10.91 3.22 -2.56
CA PRO A 91 -10.06 2.03 -2.46
C PRO A 91 -9.45 1.94 -1.05
N GLN A 92 -10.05 1.05 -0.25
CA GLN A 92 -9.84 0.98 1.20
C GLN A 92 -8.46 0.46 1.61
N TYR A 93 -7.68 -0.06 0.66
CA TYR A 93 -6.32 -0.58 0.86
C TYR A 93 -5.27 0.16 0.03
N PHE A 94 -5.64 1.27 -0.62
CA PHE A 94 -4.76 1.98 -1.54
C PHE A 94 -3.43 2.33 -0.87
N ALA A 95 -3.46 2.93 0.33
CA ALA A 95 -2.26 3.36 1.04
C ALA A 95 -1.31 2.18 1.33
N GLU A 96 -1.84 1.08 1.87
CA GLU A 96 -1.02 -0.11 2.16
C GLU A 96 -0.51 -0.78 0.88
N ALA A 97 -1.32 -0.83 -0.17
CA ALA A 97 -0.95 -1.41 -1.45
C ALA A 97 0.17 -0.60 -2.12
N VAL A 98 0.07 0.73 -2.20
CA VAL A 98 1.14 1.54 -2.81
C VAL A 98 2.43 1.49 -2.01
N VAL A 99 2.36 1.49 -0.67
CA VAL A 99 3.53 1.34 0.20
C VAL A 99 4.21 -0.01 -0.05
N ALA A 100 3.43 -1.09 -0.16
CA ALA A 100 3.95 -2.41 -0.45
C ALA A 100 4.54 -2.49 -1.87
N ALA A 101 3.89 -1.91 -2.88
CA ALA A 101 4.37 -1.92 -4.26
C ALA A 101 5.72 -1.21 -4.39
N ILE A 102 5.85 -0.02 -3.78
CA ILE A 102 7.12 0.73 -3.74
C ILE A 102 8.21 -0.06 -3.00
N ALA A 103 7.87 -0.78 -1.93
CA ALA A 103 8.84 -1.59 -1.19
C ALA A 103 9.32 -2.82 -2.00
N ILE A 104 8.42 -3.42 -2.79
CA ILE A 104 8.70 -4.57 -3.65
C ILE A 104 9.56 -4.15 -4.85
N SER A 105 9.20 -3.07 -5.55
CA SER A 105 9.89 -2.61 -6.74
C SER A 105 9.79 -1.08 -6.87
N PRO A 106 10.70 -0.31 -6.24
CA PRO A 106 10.59 1.15 -6.19
C PRO A 106 10.73 1.84 -7.55
N ASN A 107 11.34 1.16 -8.53
CA ASN A 107 11.59 1.69 -9.88
C ASN A 107 10.60 1.13 -10.92
N ASP A 108 9.53 0.46 -10.50
CA ASP A 108 8.56 -0.07 -11.46
C ASP A 108 7.85 1.08 -12.20
N PRO A 109 7.88 1.09 -13.55
CA PRO A 109 7.38 2.20 -14.34
C PRO A 109 5.85 2.39 -14.25
N ARG A 110 5.11 1.44 -13.67
CA ARG A 110 3.66 1.53 -13.48
C ARG A 110 3.29 2.31 -12.22
N LEU A 111 4.22 2.50 -11.27
CA LEU A 111 3.93 3.16 -10.00
C LEU A 111 3.47 4.62 -10.14
N PRO A 112 4.08 5.46 -11.01
CA PRO A 112 3.60 6.83 -11.22
C PRO A 112 2.11 6.87 -11.59
N ASP A 113 1.66 6.00 -12.51
CA ASP A 113 0.26 5.96 -12.95
C ASP A 113 -0.70 5.51 -11.83
N VAL A 114 -0.30 4.49 -11.06
CA VAL A 114 -1.08 4.00 -9.91
C VAL A 114 -1.23 5.11 -8.86
N LEU A 115 -0.16 5.85 -8.59
CA LEU A 115 -0.17 6.94 -7.62
C LEU A 115 -0.96 8.15 -8.15
N ALA A 116 -0.80 8.50 -9.43
CA ALA A 116 -1.58 9.56 -10.08
C ALA A 116 -3.08 9.30 -9.98
N HIS A 117 -3.52 8.05 -10.15
CA HIS A 117 -4.91 7.68 -9.93
C HIS A 117 -5.37 8.00 -8.49
N GLY A 118 -4.56 7.71 -7.48
CA GLY A 118 -4.88 8.04 -6.09
C GLY A 118 -5.06 9.53 -5.81
N LEU A 119 -4.38 10.40 -6.56
CA LEU A 119 -4.57 11.86 -6.48
C LEU A 119 -5.95 12.30 -7.01
N THR A 120 -6.53 11.55 -7.96
CA THR A 120 -7.85 11.89 -8.55
C THR A 120 -9.03 11.52 -7.66
N ILE A 121 -8.80 10.77 -6.59
CA ILE A 121 -9.85 10.33 -5.69
C ILE A 121 -10.06 11.42 -4.64
N ASP A 122 -11.30 11.88 -4.49
CA ASP A 122 -11.67 12.91 -3.50
C ASP A 122 -11.65 12.33 -2.07
N ASN A 123 -10.44 12.05 -1.60
CA ASN A 123 -10.15 11.54 -0.28
C ASN A 123 -8.73 11.97 0.11
N TYR A 124 -8.63 12.89 1.08
CA TYR A 124 -7.35 13.43 1.52
C TYR A 124 -6.32 12.35 1.92
N GLN A 125 -6.74 11.26 2.58
CA GLN A 125 -5.81 10.21 3.00
C GLN A 125 -5.20 9.48 1.80
N LEU A 126 -5.98 9.27 0.74
CA LEU A 126 -5.50 8.65 -0.49
C LEU A 126 -4.61 9.60 -1.28
N GLN A 127 -5.01 10.86 -1.42
CA GLN A 127 -4.22 11.90 -2.07
C GLN A 127 -2.86 12.08 -1.36
N LYS A 128 -2.87 12.11 -0.03
CA LYS A 128 -1.65 12.16 0.78
C LYS A 128 -0.77 10.94 0.54
N ALA A 129 -1.32 9.73 0.60
CA ALA A 129 -0.55 8.50 0.38
C ALA A 129 0.04 8.44 -1.04
N ALA A 130 -0.72 8.90 -2.05
CA ALA A 130 -0.26 9.02 -3.43
C ALA A 130 0.90 10.02 -3.57
N ALA A 131 0.75 11.23 -3.02
CA ALA A 131 1.79 12.25 -3.05
C ALA A 131 3.07 11.80 -2.31
N GLU A 132 2.93 11.18 -1.14
CA GLU A 132 4.06 10.62 -0.38
C GLU A 132 4.74 9.48 -1.15
N GLY A 133 3.97 8.64 -1.85
CA GLY A 133 4.51 7.61 -2.73
C GLY A 133 5.30 8.19 -3.91
N LEU A 134 4.79 9.23 -4.56
CA LEU A 134 5.45 9.91 -5.68
C LEU A 134 6.78 10.54 -5.25
N MET A 135 6.79 11.23 -4.10
CA MET A 135 8.02 11.78 -3.52
C MET A 135 9.03 10.68 -3.17
N LYS A 136 8.56 9.50 -2.76
CA LYS A 136 9.42 8.38 -2.38
C LYS A 136 10.07 7.69 -3.59
N ILE A 137 9.36 7.55 -4.71
CA ILE A 137 9.94 6.94 -5.93
C ILE A 137 10.83 7.92 -6.70
N ASP A 138 10.50 9.22 -6.65
CA ASP A 138 11.30 10.32 -7.20
C ASP A 138 11.79 10.16 -8.66
N SER A 139 11.02 9.45 -9.48
CA SER A 139 11.30 9.33 -10.91
C SER A 139 10.91 10.62 -11.67
N PRO A 140 11.42 10.83 -12.90
CA PRO A 140 11.01 11.98 -13.73
C PRO A 140 9.49 12.10 -13.88
N ALA A 141 8.80 11.00 -14.20
CA ALA A 141 7.35 10.96 -14.30
C ALA A 141 6.66 11.33 -12.97
N ALA A 142 7.20 10.88 -11.84
CA ALA A 142 6.66 11.21 -10.53
C ALA A 142 6.77 12.71 -10.21
N ARG A 143 7.90 13.33 -10.58
CA ARG A 143 8.12 14.78 -10.41
C ARG A 143 7.18 15.60 -11.28
N GLU A 144 6.95 15.17 -12.53
CA GLU A 144 5.98 15.82 -13.43
C GLU A 144 4.55 15.78 -12.85
N ILE A 145 4.11 14.63 -12.33
CA ILE A 145 2.80 14.48 -11.67
C ILE A 145 2.72 15.36 -10.41
N LEU A 146 3.79 15.41 -9.60
CA LEU A 146 3.84 16.25 -8.41
C LEU A 146 3.77 17.75 -8.75
N ALA A 147 4.37 18.19 -9.86
CA ALA A 147 4.31 19.58 -10.30
C ALA A 147 2.87 20.03 -10.62
N THR A 148 2.00 19.10 -11.03
CA THR A 148 0.57 19.37 -11.30
C THR A 148 -0.35 19.04 -10.13
N ILE A 149 0.17 18.69 -8.94
CA ILE A 149 -0.64 18.20 -7.80
C ILE A 149 -1.79 19.14 -7.43
N ARG A 150 -1.59 20.45 -7.55
CA ARG A 150 -2.60 21.49 -7.25
C ARG A 150 -3.86 21.37 -8.11
N GLN A 151 -3.76 20.75 -9.29
CA GLN A 151 -4.90 20.50 -10.18
C GLN A 151 -5.77 19.34 -9.69
N HIS A 152 -5.22 18.46 -8.86
CA HIS A 152 -5.90 17.26 -8.36
C HIS A 152 -6.53 17.45 -6.98
N LEU A 153 -6.09 18.46 -6.22
CA LEU A 153 -6.65 18.76 -4.91
C LEU A 153 -7.88 19.68 -5.04
N PRO A 154 -9.01 19.38 -4.38
CA PRO A 154 -10.17 20.26 -4.35
C PRO A 154 -9.82 21.68 -3.92
N ARG A 155 -10.36 22.66 -4.65
CA ARG A 155 -10.09 24.10 -4.45
C ARG A 155 -10.50 24.61 -3.07
N GLU A 156 -11.39 23.89 -2.39
CA GLU A 156 -11.98 24.27 -1.11
C GLU A 156 -11.17 23.82 0.11
N TYR A 157 -10.07 23.08 -0.08
CA TYR A 157 -9.22 22.67 1.03
C TYR A 157 -8.37 23.82 1.57
N THR A 158 -9.00 24.61 2.44
CA THR A 158 -8.38 25.46 3.47
C THR A 158 -7.88 24.67 4.67
N GLU A 159 -8.01 23.34 4.64
CA GLU A 159 -7.47 22.47 5.68
C GLU A 159 -5.94 22.60 5.73
N GLN A 160 -5.41 22.97 6.90
CA GLN A 160 -3.97 23.06 7.16
C GLN A 160 -3.19 21.82 6.70
N LEU A 161 -3.84 20.66 6.65
CA LEU A 161 -3.30 19.39 6.18
C LEU A 161 -2.95 19.39 4.68
N VAL A 162 -3.75 20.05 3.83
CA VAL A 162 -3.48 20.19 2.40
C VAL A 162 -2.37 21.21 2.16
N VAL A 163 -2.38 22.33 2.89
CA VAL A 163 -1.29 23.33 2.83
C VAL A 163 0.06 22.69 3.17
N ARG A 164 0.14 21.94 4.29
CA ARG A 164 1.36 21.23 4.68
C ARG A 164 1.82 20.19 3.67
N LEU A 165 0.88 19.50 3.00
CA LEU A 165 1.22 18.54 1.96
C LEU A 165 1.85 19.26 0.75
N LEU A 166 1.25 20.36 0.30
CA LEU A 166 1.75 21.17 -0.79
C LEU A 166 3.13 21.76 -0.49
N GLU A 167 3.35 22.30 0.70
CA GLU A 167 4.66 22.78 1.13
C GLU A 167 5.73 21.68 1.12
N ARG A 168 5.36 20.44 1.50
CA ARG A 168 6.29 19.29 1.44
C ARG A 168 6.64 18.96 -0.01
N VAL A 169 5.65 18.97 -0.91
CA VAL A 169 5.86 18.73 -2.34
C VAL A 169 6.75 19.82 -2.95
N ASP A 170 6.48 21.10 -2.65
CA ASP A 170 7.28 22.22 -3.14
C ASP A 170 8.75 22.11 -2.69
N ARG A 171 8.98 21.76 -1.41
CA ARG A 171 10.34 21.50 -0.90
C ARG A 171 11.01 20.31 -1.58
N HIS A 172 10.28 19.22 -1.83
CA HIS A 172 10.80 18.04 -2.53
C HIS A 172 11.27 18.40 -3.94
N LEU A 173 10.41 19.07 -4.73
CA LEU A 173 10.73 19.49 -6.10
C LEU A 173 11.91 20.47 -6.15
N ALA A 174 12.00 21.40 -5.19
CA ALA A 174 13.11 22.33 -5.10
C ALA A 174 14.44 21.66 -4.76
N SER A 175 14.43 20.60 -3.95
CA SER A 175 15.65 19.83 -3.58
C SER A 175 16.14 18.89 -4.69
N ALA A 176 15.28 18.61 -5.66
CA ALA A 176 15.50 17.66 -6.75
C ALA A 176 16.03 18.33 -8.04
N SER A 177 16.10 19.68 -8.03
CA SER A 177 16.61 20.57 -9.09
C SER A 177 18.05 20.96 -8.82
#